data_AF-A0A965FLQ0-F1
#
_entry.id   AF-A0A965FLQ0-F1
#
_cell.length_a   1.000
_cell.length_b   1.000
_cell.length_c   1.000
_cell.angle_alpha   90.00
_cell.angle_beta   90.00
_cell.angle_gamma   90.00
#
_symmetry.space_group_name_H-M   'P 1'
#
loop_
_entity.id
_entity.type
_entity.pdbx_description
1 polymer ?
#
loop_
_entity_poly.entity_id
_entity_poly.type
_entity_poly.pdbx_seq_one_letter_code
_entity_poly.pdbx_strand_id
1 'polypeptide(L)'
;MGLNSATTGREAQRIPDVIESINPGPGDEVLRQSQVFVDLMEGYNAVLVLDGIELPVTRLDEISQGANPRPGAQVDIPPTAIYDPGNFTISYLPQEGAPIEEFSQGVHTGKIWYWRITDDRSKAKSFSWEFSAN
;
A
#
# COMPACT_ATOMS: atom_id res chain seq x y z
N MET A 1 17.75 13.39 -28.38
CA MET A 1 17.53 12.01 -27.89
C MET A 1 17.08 12.11 -26.44
N GLY A 2 15.83 11.72 -26.16
CA GLY A 2 15.26 11.80 -24.81
C GLY A 2 15.52 10.51 -24.06
N LEU A 3 16.37 10.58 -23.03
CA LEU A 3 16.57 9.50 -22.07
C LEU A 3 15.81 9.90 -20.80
N ASN A 4 14.51 9.62 -20.77
CA ASN A 4 13.75 9.62 -19.51
C ASN A 4 14.04 8.31 -18.79
N SER A 5 15.27 8.17 -18.30
CA SER A 5 15.61 7.16 -17.31
C SER A 5 15.00 7.61 -15.99
N ALA A 6 13.70 7.36 -15.80
CA ALA A 6 13.07 7.43 -14.48
C ALA A 6 13.59 6.25 -13.62
N THR A 7 14.90 6.25 -13.38
CA THR A 7 15.54 5.44 -12.35
C THR A 7 15.50 6.27 -11.07
N THR A 8 14.30 6.51 -10.54
CA THR A 8 14.17 7.06 -9.19
C THR A 8 13.76 5.90 -8.27
N GLY A 9 14.59 5.62 -7.26
CA GLY A 9 14.20 4.81 -6.09
C GLY A 9 14.65 3.34 -6.10
N ARG A 10 14.24 2.54 -7.09
CA ARG A 10 14.25 1.07 -6.98
C ARG A 10 15.61 0.39 -6.71
N GLU A 11 16.72 0.92 -7.24
CA GLU A 11 18.05 0.30 -7.09
C GLU A 11 18.78 0.75 -5.81
N ALA A 12 18.41 1.92 -5.25
CA ALA A 12 18.98 2.44 -4.01
C ALA A 12 18.26 1.92 -2.75
N GLN A 13 17.02 1.44 -2.90
CA GLN A 13 16.09 1.21 -1.80
C GLN A 13 16.03 -0.23 -1.27
N ARG A 14 16.79 -1.17 -1.84
CA ARG A 14 16.81 -2.60 -1.43
C ARG A 14 15.41 -3.21 -1.26
N ILE A 15 14.49 -2.81 -2.15
CA ILE A 15 13.13 -3.36 -2.18
C ILE A 15 13.22 -4.83 -2.66
N PRO A 16 12.54 -5.77 -2.01
CA PRO A 16 12.46 -7.17 -2.44
C PRO A 16 11.86 -7.31 -3.85
N ASP A 17 12.32 -8.30 -4.61
CA ASP A 17 11.83 -8.61 -5.98
C ASP A 17 10.30 -8.88 -6.06
N VAL A 18 9.70 -9.28 -4.94
CA VAL A 18 8.25 -9.50 -4.78
C VAL A 18 7.44 -8.21 -4.67
N ILE A 19 8.08 -7.06 -4.44
CA ILE A 19 7.42 -5.75 -4.46
C ILE A 19 7.86 -5.08 -5.76
N GLU A 20 6.94 -4.97 -6.72
CA GLU A 20 7.24 -4.36 -8.01
C GLU A 20 7.33 -2.83 -7.90
N SER A 21 6.50 -2.23 -7.04
CA SER A 21 6.47 -0.79 -6.82
C SER A 21 5.97 -0.42 -5.43
N ILE A 22 6.41 0.74 -4.94
CA ILE A 22 5.99 1.26 -3.63
C ILE A 22 5.96 2.78 -3.67
N ASN A 23 4.88 3.37 -3.14
CA ASN A 23 4.68 4.80 -3.02
C ASN A 23 3.96 5.10 -1.70
N PRO A 24 4.39 6.06 -0.88
CA PRO A 24 5.71 6.67 -0.91
C PRO A 24 6.84 5.65 -0.78
N GLY A 25 7.93 5.90 -1.50
CA GLY A 25 9.15 5.09 -1.39
C GLY A 25 10.00 5.43 -0.17
N PRO A 26 10.99 4.61 0.18
CA PRO A 26 11.94 4.93 1.24
C PRO A 26 12.69 6.24 1.02
N GLY A 27 12.59 7.14 2.00
CA GLY A 27 13.16 8.49 1.98
C GLY A 27 12.33 9.53 1.22
N ASP A 28 11.13 9.16 0.76
CA ASP A 28 10.24 10.05 0.03
C ASP A 28 9.52 11.02 0.99
N GLU A 29 9.25 12.24 0.52
CA GLU A 29 8.50 13.25 1.27
C GLU A 29 7.11 13.42 0.68
N VAL A 30 6.09 13.25 1.51
CA VAL A 30 4.69 13.29 1.11
C VAL A 30 3.84 14.20 1.99
N LEU A 31 2.61 14.44 1.56
CA LEU A 31 1.62 15.16 2.36
C LEU A 31 1.00 14.27 3.44
N ARG A 32 0.45 14.91 4.47
CA ARG A 32 -0.25 14.24 5.59
C ARG A 32 -1.43 13.35 5.15
N GLN A 33 -2.05 13.66 4.00
CA GLN A 33 -3.13 12.89 3.38
C GLN A 33 -2.67 12.12 2.14
N SER A 34 -1.38 11.78 2.06
CA SER A 34 -0.87 11.02 0.91
C SER A 34 -1.34 9.57 0.95
N GLN A 35 -1.64 9.02 -0.21
CA GLN A 35 -2.00 7.62 -0.33
C GLN A 35 -0.74 6.75 -0.26
N VAL A 36 -0.78 5.71 0.56
CA VAL A 36 0.23 4.64 0.54
C VAL A 36 -0.24 3.55 -0.41
N PHE A 37 0.58 3.19 -1.37
CA PHE A 37 0.34 2.21 -2.41
C PHE A 37 1.54 1.27 -2.52
N VAL A 38 1.28 -0.03 -2.52
CA VAL A 38 2.29 -1.07 -2.71
C VAL A 38 1.80 -2.03 -3.76
N ASP A 39 2.62 -2.25 -4.77
CA ASP A 39 2.39 -3.19 -5.86
C ASP A 39 3.24 -4.44 -5.61
N LEU A 40 2.59 -5.59 -5.51
CA LEU A 40 3.26 -6.86 -5.27
C LEU A 40 3.15 -7.75 -6.50
N MET A 41 4.16 -8.61 -6.65
CA MET A 41 4.15 -9.69 -7.63
C MET A 41 2.91 -10.57 -7.46
N GLU A 42 2.45 -11.11 -8.59
CA GLU A 42 1.32 -12.02 -8.62
C GLU A 42 1.44 -13.23 -7.67
N GLY A 43 0.31 -13.59 -7.07
CA GLY A 43 0.21 -14.74 -6.17
C GLY A 43 0.65 -14.46 -4.72
N TYR A 44 0.74 -13.20 -4.29
CA TYR A 44 1.05 -12.83 -2.90
C TYR A 44 -0.09 -12.05 -2.23
N ASN A 45 -0.46 -12.45 -1.02
CA ASN A 45 -1.25 -11.61 -0.11
C ASN A 45 -0.34 -10.57 0.55
N ALA A 46 -0.93 -9.45 0.94
CA ALA A 46 -0.21 -8.39 1.65
C ALA A 46 -1.05 -7.76 2.78
N VAL A 47 -0.37 -7.30 3.83
CA VAL A 47 -0.94 -6.52 4.93
C VAL A 47 -0.05 -5.31 5.18
N LEU A 48 -0.67 -4.14 5.20
CA LEU A 48 0.02 -2.88 5.45
C LEU A 48 0.01 -2.54 6.94
N VAL A 49 1.17 -2.13 7.43
CA VAL A 49 1.40 -1.70 8.80
C VAL A 49 2.08 -0.33 8.72
N LEU A 50 1.50 0.67 9.35
CA LEU A 50 2.02 2.04 9.36
C LEU A 50 2.25 2.45 10.81
N ASP A 51 3.45 2.95 11.13
CA ASP A 51 3.84 3.34 12.50
C ASP A 51 3.67 2.23 13.56
N GLY A 52 3.75 0.97 13.11
CA GLY A 52 3.51 -0.20 13.96
C GLY A 52 2.04 -0.56 14.17
N ILE A 53 1.11 0.20 13.58
CA ILE A 53 -0.32 -0.07 13.55
C ILE A 53 -0.64 -0.92 12.33
N GLU A 54 -1.10 -2.14 12.55
CA GLU A 54 -1.60 -3.01 11.47
C GLU A 54 -2.93 -2.49 10.97
N LEU A 55 -2.96 -2.10 9.70
CA LEU A 55 -4.17 -1.61 9.07
C LEU A 55 -5.08 -2.78 8.72
N PRO A 56 -6.39 -2.68 9.03
CA PRO A 56 -7.36 -3.65 8.54
C PRO A 56 -7.34 -3.64 7.02
N VAL A 57 -7.31 -4.82 6.42
CA VAL A 57 -7.28 -4.97 4.96
C VAL A 57 -8.66 -5.42 4.47
N THR A 58 -9.26 -4.64 3.58
CA THR A 58 -10.51 -4.96 2.88
C THR A 58 -10.19 -5.34 1.45
N ARG A 59 -10.75 -6.45 0.94
CA ARG A 59 -10.49 -6.85 -0.44
C ARG A 59 -11.37 -6.06 -1.41
N LEU A 60 -10.78 -5.58 -2.51
CA LEU A 60 -11.50 -4.82 -3.53
C LEU A 60 -12.65 -5.62 -4.16
N ASP A 61 -12.47 -6.94 -4.29
CA ASP A 61 -13.54 -7.82 -4.79
C ASP A 61 -14.76 -7.80 -3.85
N GLU A 62 -14.58 -7.80 -2.53
CA GLU A 62 -15.68 -7.75 -1.55
C GLU A 62 -16.50 -6.45 -1.64
N ILE A 63 -15.85 -5.34 -1.99
CA ILE A 63 -16.49 -4.03 -2.20
C ILE A 63 -17.30 -4.05 -3.53
N SER A 64 -16.74 -4.68 -4.56
CA SER A 64 -17.31 -4.70 -5.92
C SER A 64 -18.50 -5.65 -6.05
N GLN A 65 -18.50 -6.77 -5.32
CA GLN A 65 -19.62 -7.75 -5.34
C GLN A 65 -20.93 -7.18 -4.74
N GLY A 66 -20.86 -6.09 -3.97
CA GLY A 66 -22.03 -5.42 -3.37
C GLY A 66 -22.58 -4.23 -4.16
N ALA A 67 -21.77 -3.61 -5.02
CA ALA A 67 -22.14 -2.40 -5.75
C ALA A 67 -21.94 -2.64 -7.24
N ASN A 68 -23.04 -2.82 -7.99
CA ASN A 68 -23.02 -2.74 -9.46
C ASN A 68 -22.67 -1.28 -9.83
N PRO A 69 -21.39 -0.92 -10.08
CA PRO A 69 -20.99 0.47 -10.13
C PRO A 69 -21.55 1.02 -11.43
N ARG A 70 -22.56 1.87 -11.33
CA ARG A 70 -22.98 2.65 -12.50
C ARG A 70 -21.78 3.51 -12.89
N PRO A 71 -21.42 3.64 -14.18
CA PRO A 71 -20.37 4.56 -14.60
C PRO A 71 -20.69 5.97 -14.05
N GLY A 72 -19.84 6.49 -13.16
CA GLY A 72 -20.06 7.73 -12.41
C GLY A 72 -20.47 7.56 -10.94
N ALA A 73 -20.58 6.32 -10.42
CA ALA A 73 -20.78 6.07 -9.00
C ALA A 73 -19.48 6.29 -8.23
N GLN A 74 -19.52 7.18 -7.23
CA GLN A 74 -18.46 7.32 -6.25
C GLN A 74 -18.42 6.06 -5.40
N VAL A 75 -17.34 5.28 -5.53
CA VAL A 75 -17.09 4.13 -4.66
C VAL A 75 -16.68 4.71 -3.31
N ASP A 76 -17.48 4.48 -2.28
CA ASP A 76 -17.11 4.81 -0.91
C ASP A 76 -15.94 3.90 -0.53
N ILE A 77 -14.73 4.47 -0.45
CA ILE A 77 -13.55 3.72 -0.08
C ILE A 77 -13.57 3.58 1.43
N PRO A 78 -13.61 2.35 1.98
CA PRO A 78 -13.65 2.17 3.41
C PRO A 78 -12.38 2.73 4.07
N PRO A 79 -12.45 3.12 5.36
CA PRO A 79 -11.32 3.65 6.13
C PRO A 79 -10.31 2.55 6.51
N THR A 80 -9.95 1.72 5.54
CA THR A 80 -9.14 0.50 5.66
C THR A 80 -8.18 0.42 4.47
N ALA A 81 -7.18 -0.46 4.56
CA ALA A 81 -6.30 -0.72 3.44
C ALA A 81 -7.03 -1.58 2.40
N ILE A 82 -7.12 -1.10 1.17
CA ILE A 82 -7.76 -1.80 0.07
C ILE A 82 -6.74 -2.69 -0.61
N TYR A 83 -6.93 -4.01 -0.52
CA TYR A 83 -6.13 -4.98 -1.25
C TYR A 83 -6.89 -5.50 -2.46
N ASP A 84 -6.30 -5.36 -3.63
CA ASP A 84 -6.83 -5.90 -4.87
C ASP A 84 -6.20 -7.28 -5.14
N PRO A 85 -6.91 -8.40 -4.95
CA PRO A 85 -6.39 -9.73 -5.27
C PRO A 85 -6.26 -9.99 -6.78
N GLY A 86 -6.86 -9.16 -7.64
CA GLY A 86 -6.76 -9.26 -9.09
C GLY A 86 -5.47 -8.65 -9.63
N ASN A 87 -5.00 -7.56 -9.02
CA ASN A 87 -3.74 -6.89 -9.37
C ASN A 87 -2.63 -7.05 -8.34
N PHE A 88 -2.90 -7.73 -7.21
CA PHE A 88 -1.96 -7.93 -6.09
C PHE A 88 -1.41 -6.63 -5.51
N THR A 89 -2.21 -5.58 -5.53
CA THR A 89 -1.83 -4.26 -5.01
C THR A 89 -2.56 -3.98 -3.71
N ILE A 90 -1.93 -3.22 -2.81
CA ILE A 90 -2.56 -2.72 -1.61
C ILE A 90 -2.43 -1.20 -1.57
N SER A 91 -3.53 -0.53 -1.25
CA SER A 91 -3.61 0.91 -1.13
C SER A 91 -4.25 1.32 0.18
N TYR A 92 -3.78 2.39 0.78
CA TYR A 92 -4.35 2.96 1.99
C TYR A 92 -4.36 4.47 1.86
N LEU A 93 -5.54 5.05 2.03
CA LEU A 93 -5.72 6.49 2.06
C LEU A 93 -6.11 6.90 3.48
N PRO A 94 -5.30 7.74 4.16
CA PRO A 94 -5.69 8.33 5.42
C PRO A 94 -6.98 9.15 5.26
N GLN A 95 -7.98 8.84 6.07
CA GLN A 95 -9.27 9.53 6.07
C GLN A 95 -9.92 9.47 7.45
N GLU A 96 -10.90 10.34 7.69
CA GLU A 96 -11.64 10.39 8.95
C GLU A 96 -12.27 9.03 9.28
N GLY A 97 -12.04 8.55 10.51
CA GLY A 97 -12.50 7.23 10.96
C GLY A 97 -11.60 6.04 10.60
N ALA A 98 -10.47 6.27 9.93
CA ALA A 98 -9.44 5.25 9.72
C ALA A 98 -8.53 5.11 10.95
N PRO A 99 -7.81 3.98 11.12
CA PRO A 99 -6.85 3.82 12.21
C PRO A 99 -5.76 4.91 12.21
N ILE A 100 -5.43 5.42 11.03
CA ILE A 100 -4.55 6.56 10.80
C ILE A 100 -5.30 7.54 9.92
N GLU A 101 -5.90 8.55 10.54
CA GLU A 101 -6.70 9.55 9.85
C GLU A 101 -5.84 10.51 9.01
N GLU A 102 -4.62 10.78 9.48
CA GLU A 102 -3.61 11.58 8.79
C GLU A 102 -2.22 11.23 9.32
N PHE A 103 -1.18 11.40 8.49
CA PHE A 103 0.19 11.30 8.96
C PHE A 103 0.55 12.52 9.83
N SER A 104 1.34 12.29 10.87
CA SER A 104 1.92 13.37 11.66
C SER A 104 3.03 14.05 10.87
N GLN A 105 3.41 15.26 11.25
CA GLN A 105 4.61 15.86 10.64
C GLN A 105 5.85 15.11 11.15
N GLY A 106 6.68 14.61 10.24
CA GLY A 106 7.92 13.90 10.59
C GLY A 106 8.11 12.59 9.83
N VAL A 107 8.94 11.70 10.39
CA VAL A 107 9.26 10.40 9.79
C VAL A 107 8.22 9.36 10.22
N HIS A 108 7.68 8.66 9.24
CA HIS A 108 6.74 7.57 9.37
C HIS A 108 7.38 6.28 8.87
N THR A 109 7.07 5.16 9.54
CA THR A 109 7.58 3.85 9.13
C THR A 109 6.46 3.04 8.49
N GLY A 110 6.61 2.74 7.20
CA GLY A 110 5.80 1.77 6.49
C GLY A 110 6.38 0.37 6.61
N LYS A 111 5.51 -0.62 6.81
CA LYS A 111 5.88 -2.03 6.82
C LYS A 111 4.81 -2.83 6.10
N ILE A 112 5.23 -3.68 5.18
CA ILE A 112 4.35 -4.59 4.45
C ILE A 112 4.70 -6.02 4.83
N TRP A 113 3.71 -6.77 5.26
CA TRP A 113 3.80 -8.22 5.44
C TRP A 113 3.22 -8.89 4.21
N TYR A 114 3.98 -9.80 3.59
CA TYR A 114 3.54 -10.50 2.39
C TYR A 114 3.86 -11.99 2.47
N TRP A 115 2.96 -12.81 1.92
CA TRP A 115 3.09 -14.26 1.84
C TRP A 115 2.38 -14.78 0.61
N ARG A 116 2.75 -15.96 0.13
CA ARG A 116 2.08 -16.56 -1.02
C ARG A 116 0.63 -16.84 -0.68
N ILE A 117 -0.28 -16.69 -1.64
CA ILE A 117 -1.70 -17.02 -1.46
C ILE A 117 -1.95 -18.49 -1.11
N THR A 118 -0.99 -19.35 -1.43
CA THR A 118 -0.99 -20.78 -1.10
C THR A 118 -0.40 -21.09 0.28
N ASP A 119 0.29 -20.14 0.90
CA ASP A 119 0.91 -20.28 2.21
C ASP A 119 0.08 -19.57 3.29
N ASP A 120 0.38 -19.91 4.54
CA ASP A 120 -0.24 -19.27 5.69
C ASP A 120 0.51 -18.00 6.11
N ARG A 121 -0.16 -17.13 6.87
CA ARG A 121 0.42 -15.87 7.38
C ARG A 121 1.66 -16.12 8.25
N SER A 122 1.80 -17.30 8.86
CA SER A 122 3.00 -17.67 9.62
C SER A 122 4.28 -17.70 8.78
N LYS A 123 4.19 -17.82 7.44
CA LYS A 123 5.35 -17.72 6.54
C LYS A 123 5.52 -16.33 5.94
N ALA A 124 4.79 -15.34 6.44
CA ALA A 124 4.89 -13.98 5.96
C ALA A 124 6.30 -13.42 6.17
N LYS A 125 6.76 -12.77 5.12
CA LYS A 125 7.95 -11.94 5.13
C LYS A 125 7.51 -10.50 5.32
N SER A 126 8.34 -9.72 5.99
CA SER A 126 8.09 -8.30 6.17
C SER A 126 9.16 -7.49 5.48
N PHE A 127 8.76 -6.42 4.80
CA PHE A 127 9.64 -5.37 4.34
C PHE A 127 9.22 -4.06 5.00
N SER A 128 10.18 -3.28 5.48
CA SER A 128 9.92 -2.00 6.13
C SER A 128 10.73 -0.89 5.47
N TRP A 129 10.10 0.27 5.33
CA TRP A 129 10.68 1.49 4.80
C TRP A 129 10.22 2.69 5.62
N GLU A 130 10.90 3.81 5.42
CA GLU A 130 10.60 5.06 6.12
C GLU A 130 10.33 6.15 5.09
N PHE A 131 9.35 7.00 5.35
CA PHE A 131 9.02 8.17 4.52
C PHE A 131 8.72 9.36 5.44
N SER A 132 8.86 10.58 4.95
CA SER A 132 8.54 11.78 5.72
C SER A 132 7.22 12.40 5.28
N ALA A 133 6.43 12.88 6.23
CA ALA A 133 5.22 13.65 5.97
C ALA A 133 5.41 15.11 6.41
N ASN A 134 5.00 16.06 5.55
CA ASN A 134 4.99 17.51 5.81
C ASN A 134 3.57 18.07 5.81
#